data_AF-A0A662G506-F1
#
_entry.id   AF-A0A662G506-F1
#
_cell.length_a   1.000
_cell.length_b   1.000
_cell.length_c   1.000
_cell.angle_alpha   90.00
_cell.angle_beta   90.00
_cell.angle_gamma   90.00
#
_symmetry.space_group_name_H-M   'P 1'
#
loop_
_entity.id
_entity.type
_entity.pdbx_description
1 polymer ?
#
loop_
_entity_poly.entity_id
_entity_poly.type
_entity_poly.pdbx_seq_one_letter_code
_entity_poly.pdbx_strand_id
1 'polypeptide(L)'
;DGKMERIWIVAPWHPIAEGLGDYFEIEHTEMYGEPFDIPPPDELVFISWFEGGEVFRSGCCFYRGMGKIFYFRPGHETYPIYYDKSVQRVIINAVKWVKPVKRPKPILGHFKQIK
;
A
#
# COMPACT_ATOMS: atom_id res chain seq x y z
N ASP A 1 -5.85 -12.58 -20.95
CA ASP A 1 -5.82 -13.63 -19.91
C ASP A 1 -5.60 -13.01 -18.54
N GLY A 2 -6.61 -12.32 -18.01
CA GLY A 2 -6.55 -11.76 -16.66
C GLY A 2 -6.65 -12.88 -15.63
N LYS A 3 -5.81 -12.83 -14.59
CA LYS A 3 -5.87 -13.77 -13.47
C LYS A 3 -6.71 -13.18 -12.34
N MET A 4 -7.39 -14.04 -11.61
CA MET A 4 -8.03 -13.64 -10.35
C MET A 4 -6.95 -13.28 -9.33
N GLU A 5 -7.15 -12.15 -8.65
CA GLU A 5 -6.35 -11.71 -7.51
C GLU A 5 -7.23 -11.69 -6.26
N ARG A 6 -6.80 -12.39 -5.19
CA ARG A 6 -7.34 -12.21 -3.85
C ARG A 6 -6.36 -11.38 -3.03
N ILE A 7 -6.82 -10.28 -2.47
CA ILE A 7 -6.01 -9.35 -1.67
C ILE A 7 -6.37 -9.54 -0.20
N TRP A 8 -5.46 -10.14 0.56
CA TRP A 8 -5.59 -10.36 1.99
C TRP A 8 -5.20 -9.12 2.78
N ILE A 9 -6.02 -8.75 3.76
CA ILE A 9 -5.69 -7.71 4.73
C ILE A 9 -4.87 -8.34 5.86
N VAL A 10 -3.58 -8.02 5.92
CA VAL A 10 -2.65 -8.58 6.92
C VAL A 10 -2.35 -7.62 8.07
N ALA A 11 -2.72 -6.35 7.94
CA ALA A 11 -2.72 -5.36 9.01
C ALA A 11 -4.12 -4.77 9.19
N PRO A 12 -5.10 -5.54 9.71
CA PRO A 12 -6.49 -5.07 9.86
C PRO A 12 -6.65 -3.88 10.83
N TRP A 13 -5.66 -3.64 11.70
CA TRP A 13 -5.62 -2.47 12.58
C TRP A 13 -5.18 -1.18 11.88
N HIS A 14 -4.63 -1.27 10.67
CA HIS A 14 -4.05 -0.11 9.99
C HIS A 14 -5.16 0.79 9.41
N PRO A 15 -5.08 2.13 9.50
CA PRO A 15 -6.12 3.02 8.98
C PRO A 15 -6.44 2.86 7.50
N ILE A 16 -5.48 2.37 6.69
CA ILE A 16 -5.72 2.08 5.26
C ILE A 16 -6.74 0.94 5.08
N ALA A 17 -6.76 -0.03 6.00
CA ALA A 17 -7.67 -1.17 5.97
C ALA A 17 -9.07 -0.88 6.56
N GLU A 18 -9.32 0.34 7.06
CA GLU A 18 -10.58 0.69 7.71
C GLU A 18 -11.80 0.47 6.78
N GLY A 19 -12.75 -0.34 7.26
CA GLY A 19 -13.98 -0.67 6.54
C GLY A 19 -13.84 -1.73 5.45
N LEU A 20 -12.72 -2.47 5.44
CA LEU A 20 -12.53 -3.68 4.63
C LEU A 20 -12.77 -4.94 5.51
N GLY A 21 -13.03 -6.08 4.86
CA GLY A 21 -13.10 -7.40 5.52
C GLY A 21 -11.71 -8.03 5.67
N ASP A 22 -11.66 -9.38 5.74
CA ASP A 22 -10.40 -10.14 5.82
C ASP A 22 -9.65 -10.22 4.49
N TYR A 23 -10.39 -10.10 3.38
CA TYR A 23 -9.87 -9.96 2.02
C TYR A 23 -10.89 -9.30 1.10
N PHE A 24 -10.47 -8.94 -0.11
CA PHE A 24 -11.35 -8.66 -1.25
C PHE A 24 -10.73 -9.22 -2.53
N GLU A 25 -11.52 -9.31 -3.60
CA GLU A 25 -11.12 -10.01 -4.83
C GLU A 25 -11.27 -9.10 -6.05
N ILE A 26 -10.36 -9.28 -7.00
CA ILE A 26 -10.42 -8.67 -8.33
C ILE A 26 -10.42 -9.82 -9.33
N GLU A 27 -11.51 -9.95 -10.08
CA GLU A 27 -11.76 -11.09 -10.97
C GLU A 27 -10.71 -11.19 -12.09
N HIS A 28 -10.29 -10.04 -12.63
CA HIS A 28 -9.30 -9.98 -13.69
C HIS A 28 -8.29 -8.86 -13.47
N THR A 29 -7.01 -9.24 -13.40
CA THR A 29 -5.90 -8.28 -13.35
C THR A 29 -4.61 -8.85 -13.93
N GLU A 30 -3.62 -7.97 -14.11
CA GLU A 30 -2.23 -8.35 -14.36
C GLU A 30 -1.56 -8.84 -13.06
N MET A 31 -0.83 -9.96 -13.16
CA MET A 31 -0.12 -10.57 -12.04
C MET A 31 1.27 -9.94 -11.88
N TYR A 32 1.61 -9.53 -10.65
CA TYR A 32 2.99 -9.31 -10.20
C TYR A 32 3.30 -10.34 -9.10
N GLY A 33 4.54 -10.85 -9.05
CA GLY A 33 4.95 -11.88 -8.09
C GLY A 33 6.22 -11.50 -7.33
N GLU A 34 6.42 -12.11 -6.16
CA GLU A 34 7.70 -12.05 -5.44
C GLU A 34 8.81 -12.83 -6.18
N PRO A 35 10.09 -12.46 -6.03
CA PRO A 35 10.61 -11.37 -5.20
C PRO A 35 10.36 -9.98 -5.83
N PHE A 36 9.76 -9.08 -5.06
CA PHE A 36 9.64 -7.67 -5.39
C PHE A 36 10.82 -6.90 -4.80
N ASP A 37 11.72 -6.40 -5.67
CA ASP A 37 12.97 -5.74 -5.28
C ASP A 37 12.74 -4.32 -4.76
N ILE A 38 12.18 -4.25 -3.56
CA ILE A 38 11.96 -3.05 -2.78
C ILE A 38 12.59 -3.23 -1.39
N PRO A 39 12.96 -2.14 -0.70
CA PRO A 39 13.28 -2.25 0.72
C PRO A 39 12.10 -2.89 1.49
N PRO A 40 12.34 -3.56 2.61
CA PRO A 40 11.27 -4.00 3.49
C PRO A 40 10.33 -2.83 3.80
N PRO A 41 9.01 -3.00 3.67
CA PRO A 41 8.06 -1.95 4.01
C PRO A 41 8.11 -1.67 5.52
N ASP A 42 7.89 -0.40 5.89
CA ASP A 42 7.74 -0.02 7.29
C ASP A 42 6.49 -0.68 7.91
N GLU A 43 5.44 -0.85 7.09
CA GLU A 43 4.28 -1.68 7.43
C GLU A 43 3.68 -2.30 6.15
N LEU A 44 3.40 -3.60 6.20
CA LEU A 44 2.74 -4.34 5.12
C LEU A 44 1.24 -4.45 5.45
N VAL A 45 0.40 -3.86 4.60
CA VAL A 45 -1.05 -3.80 4.80
C VAL A 45 -1.77 -4.91 4.03
N PHE A 46 -1.32 -5.20 2.81
CA PHE A 46 -1.94 -6.18 1.93
C PHE A 46 -0.95 -7.18 1.34
N ILE A 47 -1.39 -8.44 1.22
CA ILE A 47 -0.72 -9.49 0.45
C ILE A 47 -1.71 -10.00 -0.60
N SER A 48 -1.30 -9.98 -1.86
CA SER A 48 -2.06 -10.60 -2.94
C SER A 48 -1.68 -12.06 -3.09
N TRP A 49 -2.68 -12.90 -3.36
CA TRP A 49 -2.55 -14.21 -3.99
C TRP A 49 -3.13 -14.11 -5.40
N PHE A 50 -2.47 -14.72 -6.36
CA PHE A 50 -2.96 -14.83 -7.73
C PHE A 50 -3.31 -16.28 -8.06
N GLU A 51 -4.26 -16.46 -8.97
CA GLU A 51 -4.69 -17.78 -9.45
C GLU A 51 -3.54 -18.68 -9.94
N GLY A 52 -2.44 -18.10 -10.43
CA GLY A 52 -1.23 -18.83 -10.83
C GLY A 52 -0.41 -19.40 -9.67
N GLY A 53 -0.74 -19.05 -8.42
CA GLY A 53 -0.05 -19.48 -7.20
C GLY A 53 0.96 -18.46 -6.66
N GLU A 54 1.22 -17.37 -7.39
CA GLU A 54 2.11 -16.31 -6.96
C GLU A 54 1.51 -15.51 -5.80
N VAL A 55 2.39 -14.96 -4.98
CA VAL A 55 2.05 -13.98 -3.94
C VAL A 55 2.79 -12.68 -4.18
N PHE A 56 2.27 -11.59 -3.64
CA PHE A 56 2.87 -10.26 -3.78
C PHE A 56 2.57 -9.35 -2.61
N ARG A 57 3.56 -8.61 -2.13
CA ARG A 57 3.37 -7.52 -1.17
C ARG A 57 2.67 -6.33 -1.85
N SER A 58 1.34 -6.35 -1.89
CA SER A 58 0.51 -5.48 -2.72
C SER A 58 0.05 -4.19 -2.04
N GLY A 59 0.32 -4.02 -0.75
CA GLY A 59 0.02 -2.80 0.01
C GLY A 59 1.15 -2.46 0.97
N CYS A 60 2.05 -1.56 0.59
CA CYS A 60 3.28 -1.28 1.33
C CYS A 60 3.35 0.18 1.79
N CYS A 61 3.54 0.39 3.09
CA CYS A 61 3.78 1.71 3.68
C CYS A 61 5.27 1.99 3.81
N PHE A 62 5.67 3.23 3.52
CA PHE A 62 7.03 3.71 3.75
C PHE A 62 7.05 5.14 4.32
N TYR A 63 8.10 5.46 5.06
CA TYR A 63 8.44 6.82 5.45
C TYR A 63 9.70 7.31 4.72
N ARG A 64 9.65 8.54 4.22
CA ARG A 64 10.82 9.22 3.64
C ARG A 64 10.86 10.65 4.17
N GLY A 65 11.78 10.92 5.08
CA GLY A 65 11.82 12.19 5.81
C GLY A 65 10.52 12.45 6.57
N MET A 66 9.83 13.53 6.21
CA MET A 66 8.51 13.88 6.77
C MET A 66 7.34 13.28 5.97
N GLY A 67 7.61 12.69 4.82
CA GLY A 67 6.62 12.11 3.92
C GLY A 67 6.23 10.70 4.32
N LYS A 68 4.99 10.36 3.96
CA LYS A 68 4.42 9.01 4.00
C LYS A 68 4.15 8.57 2.57
N ILE A 69 4.50 7.34 2.23
CA ILE A 69 4.31 6.75 0.92
C ILE A 69 3.47 5.50 1.11
N PHE A 70 2.48 5.30 0.25
CA PHE A 70 1.74 4.05 0.17
C PHE A 70 1.80 3.54 -1.28
N TYR A 71 2.36 2.34 -1.45
CA TYR A 71 2.31 1.61 -2.71
C TYR A 71 1.13 0.64 -2.67
N PHE A 72 0.28 0.70 -3.70
CA PHE A 72 -0.88 -0.17 -3.85
C PHE A 72 -0.92 -0.72 -5.27
N ARG A 73 -0.86 -2.04 -5.42
CA ARG A 73 -0.62 -2.72 -6.70
C ARG A 73 -1.79 -2.64 -7.71
N PRO A 74 -3.08 -2.80 -7.32
CA PRO A 74 -4.16 -2.89 -8.30
C PRO A 74 -4.33 -1.65 -9.16
N GLY A 75 -4.33 -1.84 -10.50
CA GLY A 75 -4.53 -0.71 -11.41
C GLY A 75 -4.22 -0.93 -12.90
N HIS A 76 -4.10 -2.16 -13.37
CA HIS A 76 -3.82 -2.46 -14.79
C HIS A 76 -4.93 -1.94 -15.72
N GLU A 77 -4.54 -1.22 -16.77
CA GLU A 77 -5.39 -0.34 -17.58
C GLU A 77 -6.44 -1.04 -18.42
N THR A 78 -6.24 -2.32 -18.73
CA THR A 78 -7.18 -3.09 -19.56
C THR A 78 -8.40 -3.62 -18.77
N TYR A 79 -8.39 -3.49 -17.44
CA TYR A 79 -9.47 -3.95 -16.56
C TYR A 79 -10.08 -2.79 -15.76
N PRO A 80 -11.38 -2.82 -15.44
CA PRO A 80 -12.08 -1.74 -14.74
C PRO A 80 -11.79 -1.72 -13.22
N ILE A 81 -10.54 -1.94 -12.81
CA ILE A 81 -10.12 -2.13 -11.41
C ILE A 81 -10.48 -0.92 -10.53
N TYR A 82 -10.31 0.31 -11.05
CA TYR A 82 -10.63 1.52 -10.28
C TYR A 82 -12.13 1.77 -10.08
N TYR A 83 -13.03 0.97 -10.68
CA TYR A 83 -14.47 1.00 -10.40
C TYR A 83 -14.86 0.13 -9.19
N ASP A 84 -13.98 -0.78 -8.75
CA ASP A 84 -14.21 -1.61 -7.57
C ASP A 84 -14.28 -0.76 -6.29
N LYS A 85 -15.26 -1.05 -5.43
CA LYS A 85 -15.52 -0.25 -4.22
C LYS A 85 -14.49 -0.46 -3.13
N SER A 86 -13.90 -1.65 -3.04
CA SER A 86 -12.82 -1.95 -2.10
C SER A 86 -11.55 -1.23 -2.53
N VAL A 87 -11.22 -1.24 -3.82
CA VAL A 87 -10.09 -0.47 -4.39
C VAL A 87 -10.26 1.03 -4.12
N GLN A 88 -11.44 1.59 -4.41
CA GLN A 88 -11.73 3.00 -4.12
C GLN A 88 -11.61 3.31 -2.63
N ARG A 89 -12.10 2.42 -1.75
CA ARG A 89 -12.01 2.57 -0.30
C ARG A 89 -10.55 2.62 0.17
N VAL A 90 -9.72 1.69 -0.30
CA VAL A 90 -8.28 1.66 0.01
C VAL A 90 -7.62 2.99 -0.38
N ILE A 91 -7.86 3.48 -1.59
CA ILE A 91 -7.27 4.74 -2.07
C ILE A 91 -7.72 5.91 -1.21
N ILE A 92 -9.01 6.01 -0.87
CA ILE A 92 -9.54 7.07 0.01
C ILE A 92 -8.86 7.02 1.38
N ASN A 93 -8.75 5.84 1.97
CA ASN A 93 -8.13 5.67 3.29
C ASN A 93 -6.63 5.97 3.24
N ALA A 94 -5.94 5.54 2.18
CA ALA A 94 -4.54 5.84 1.94
C ALA A 94 -4.30 7.35 1.84
N VAL A 95 -5.12 8.09 1.09
CA VAL A 95 -5.04 9.56 1.01
C VAL A 95 -5.16 10.22 2.39
N LYS A 96 -6.11 9.75 3.22
CA LYS A 96 -6.25 10.24 4.60
C LYS A 96 -5.02 9.91 5.45
N TRP A 97 -4.46 8.71 5.30
CA TRP A 97 -3.28 8.27 6.04
C TRP A 97 -2.01 9.05 5.62
N VAL A 98 -1.78 9.26 4.32
CA VAL A 98 -0.63 10.01 3.80
C VAL A 98 -0.71 11.51 4.07
N LYS A 99 -1.85 12.01 4.54
CA LYS A 99 -2.03 13.42 4.90
C LYS A 99 -0.84 13.91 5.75
N PRO A 100 -0.21 15.04 5.38
CA PRO A 100 0.87 15.63 6.16
C PRO A 100 0.43 15.91 7.59
N VAL A 101 1.32 15.60 8.54
CA VAL A 101 1.13 15.95 9.95
C VAL A 101 2.14 17.03 10.32
N LYS A 102 1.76 17.93 11.24
CA LYS A 102 2.66 18.99 11.71
C LYS A 102 3.83 18.33 12.45
N ARG A 103 5.03 18.43 11.87
CA ARG A 103 6.29 17.94 12.46
C ARG A 103 7.26 19.11 12.57
N PRO A 104 8.15 19.15 13.58
CA PRO A 104 9.27 20.07 13.59
C PRO A 104 10.09 19.89 12.31
N LYS A 105 10.45 20.99 11.66
CA LYS A 105 11.36 20.93 10.51
C LYS A 105 12.73 20.47 11.02
N PRO A 106 13.35 19.44 10.43
CA PRO A 106 14.70 19.04 10.80
C PRO A 106 15.64 20.24 10.64
N ILE A 107 16.36 20.59 11.70
CA ILE A 107 17.44 21.56 11.61
C ILE A 107 18.68 20.77 11.18
N LEU A 108 19.34 21.21 10.12
CA LEU A 108 20.50 20.56 9.52
C LEU A 108 21.65 21.57 9.41
N GLY A 109 22.90 21.09 9.32
CA GLY A 109 24.07 21.93 9.09
C GLY A 109 24.96 22.09 10.32
N HIS A 110 25.72 23.19 10.36
CA HIS A 110 26.68 23.45 11.43
C HIS A 110 26.00 24.03 12.67
N PHE A 111 26.19 23.38 13.82
CA PHE A 111 25.66 23.84 15.10
C PHE A 111 26.78 24.29 16.03
N LYS A 112 26.53 25.33 16.84
CA LYS A 112 27.43 25.64 17.96
C LYS A 112 27.34 24.50 18.97
N GLN A 113 28.49 24.09 19.51
CA GLN A 113 28.55 23.14 20.61
C GLN A 113 27.65 23.62 21.75
N ILE A 114 26.80 22.72 22.25
CA ILE A 114 26.04 22.96 23.46
C ILE A 114 27.03 22.83 24.62
N LYS A 115 27.15 23.88 25.44
CA LYS A 115 28.07 23.95 26.59
C LYS A 115 27.79 22.86 27.61
#